data_AF-A0A1G2U0W3-F1
#
_entry.id   AF-A0A1G2U0W3-F1
#
_cell.length_a   1.000
_cell.length_b   1.000
_cell.length_c   1.000
_cell.angle_alpha   90.00
_cell.angle_beta   90.00
_cell.angle_gamma   90.00
#
_symmetry.space_group_name_H-M   'P 1'
#
loop_
_entity.id
_entity.type
_entity.pdbx_description
1 polymer ?
#
loop_
_entity_poly.entity_id
_entity_poly.type
_entity_poly.pdbx_seq_one_letter_code
_entity_poly.pdbx_strand_id
1 'polypeptide(L)'
;MDFSPADKKWQKYNKRLKKLMEANDFLGLGATYYEMATFVEKEGGGPKMYRDLGYRMLIQDGTSSRTLQSYLNSGVANLIVILNAPDSCDVCKKLDGKRFNVKEAIKNTPIPVKECTYKYGCRCVYLPEVKKF
;
A
#
# COMPACT_ATOMS: atom_id res chain seq x y z
N MET A 1 24.70 3.08 28.68
CA MET A 1 23.32 2.57 28.85
C MET A 1 23.05 1.66 27.66
N ASP A 2 22.90 0.35 27.88
CA ASP A 2 22.68 -0.58 26.78
C ASP A 2 21.19 -0.57 26.39
N PHE A 3 20.93 -0.25 25.12
CA PHE A 3 19.59 -0.29 24.55
C PHE A 3 19.08 -1.73 24.43
N SER A 4 17.80 -1.94 24.74
CA SER A 4 17.14 -3.23 24.50
C SER A 4 17.10 -3.54 22.99
N PRO A 5 16.90 -4.81 22.59
CA PRO A 5 16.69 -5.14 21.17
C PRO A 5 15.53 -4.36 20.54
N ALA A 6 14.46 -4.09 21.29
CA ALA A 6 13.33 -3.28 20.85
C ALA A 6 13.74 -1.82 20.62
N ASP A 7 14.50 -1.22 21.53
CA ASP A 7 15.01 0.15 21.39
C ASP A 7 15.90 0.30 20.15
N LYS A 8 16.80 -0.65 19.92
CA LYS A 8 17.67 -0.68 18.72
C LYS A 8 16.83 -0.75 17.44
N LYS A 9 15.73 -1.50 17.46
CA LYS A 9 14.81 -1.60 16.33
C LYS A 9 14.05 -0.28 16.08
N TRP A 10 13.59 0.38 17.13
CA TRP A 10 12.98 1.72 17.03
C TRP A 10 13.96 2.77 16.50
N GLN A 11 15.21 2.76 16.96
CA GLN A 11 16.26 3.63 16.42
C GLN A 11 16.47 3.41 14.92
N LYS A 12 16.46 2.15 14.47
CA LYS A 12 16.54 1.83 13.04
C LYS A 12 15.34 2.36 12.26
N TYR A 13 14.11 2.22 12.78
CA TYR A 13 12.92 2.80 12.16
C TYR A 13 13.00 4.31 12.06
N ASN A 14 13.33 5.00 13.14
CA ASN A 14 13.42 6.47 13.15
C ASN A 14 14.48 6.97 12.17
N LYS A 15 15.65 6.33 12.12
CA LYS A 15 16.70 6.65 11.14
C LYS A 15 16.23 6.44 9.70
N ARG A 16 15.48 5.36 9.44
CA ARG A 16 14.91 5.07 8.11
C ARG A 16 13.84 6.08 7.73
N LEU A 17 12.87 6.35 8.61
CA LEU A 17 11.81 7.35 8.40
C LEU A 17 12.39 8.72 8.08
N LYS A 18 13.39 9.19 8.84
CA LYS A 18 14.06 10.47 8.57
C LYS A 18 14.59 10.55 7.13
N LYS A 19 15.36 9.55 6.69
CA LYS A 19 15.90 9.50 5.33
C LYS A 19 14.82 9.51 4.26
N LEU A 20 13.75 8.75 4.48
CA LEU A 20 12.64 8.64 3.52
C LEU A 20 11.81 9.94 3.46
N MET A 21 11.63 10.62 4.60
CA MET A 21 11.00 11.95 4.65
C MET A 21 11.83 12.98 3.89
N GLU A 22 13.16 13.01 4.12
CA GLU A 22 14.08 13.89 3.40
C GLU A 22 14.07 13.64 1.89
N ALA A 23 13.83 12.39 1.46
CA ALA A 23 13.76 11.99 0.06
C ALA A 23 12.35 12.11 -0.57
N ASN A 24 11.31 12.46 0.21
CA ASN A 24 9.90 12.37 -0.21
C ASN A 24 9.50 10.98 -0.75
N ASP A 25 10.10 9.91 -0.23
CA ASP A 25 9.80 8.52 -0.62
C ASP A 25 8.58 7.99 0.14
N PHE A 26 7.40 8.36 -0.32
CA PHE A 26 6.13 7.98 0.31
C PHE A 26 5.88 6.46 0.26
N LEU A 27 6.31 5.77 -0.79
CA LEU A 27 6.22 4.31 -0.86
C LEU A 27 7.05 3.66 0.25
N GLY A 28 8.30 4.10 0.40
CA GLY A 28 9.19 3.63 1.45
C GLY A 28 8.69 3.99 2.86
N LEU A 29 8.11 5.19 3.05
CA LEU A 29 7.47 5.59 4.31
C LEU A 29 6.30 4.67 4.64
N GLY A 30 5.44 4.41 3.66
CA GLY A 30 4.30 3.51 3.81
C GLY A 30 4.73 2.12 4.27
N ALA A 31 5.67 1.51 3.53
CA ALA A 31 6.20 0.20 3.86
C ALA A 31 6.85 0.16 5.27
N THR A 32 7.56 1.22 5.65
CA THR A 32 8.19 1.32 6.98
C THR A 32 7.15 1.38 8.09
N TYR A 33 6.08 2.15 7.93
CA TYR A 33 5.00 2.21 8.92
C TYR A 33 4.24 0.87 9.04
N TYR A 34 4.02 0.12 7.96
CA TYR A 34 3.45 -1.23 8.06
C TYR A 34 4.39 -2.22 8.78
N GLU A 35 5.70 -2.08 8.59
CA GLU A 35 6.69 -2.88 9.31
C GLU A 35 6.69 -2.56 10.82
N MET A 36 6.56 -1.27 11.17
CA MET A 36 6.38 -0.81 12.55
C MET A 36 5.07 -1.34 13.15
N ALA A 37 3.97 -1.31 12.40
CA ALA A 37 2.69 -1.88 12.84
C ALA A 37 2.82 -3.37 13.18
N THR A 38 3.47 -4.13 12.29
CA THR A 38 3.71 -5.57 12.48
C THR A 38 4.60 -5.83 13.70
N PHE A 39 5.56 -4.94 13.96
CA PHE A 39 6.40 -5.05 15.15
C PHE A 39 5.60 -4.80 16.43
N VAL A 40 4.83 -3.71 16.49
CA VAL A 40 4.01 -3.36 17.67
C VAL A 40 2.99 -4.43 18.00
N GLU A 41 2.35 -5.03 17.00
CA GLU A 41 1.41 -6.14 17.17
C GLU A 41 2.08 -7.36 17.81
N LYS A 42 3.32 -7.69 17.41
CA LYS A 42 4.09 -8.79 18.00
C LYS A 42 4.47 -8.54 19.47
N GLU A 43 4.66 -7.28 19.85
CA GLU A 43 4.91 -6.87 21.22
C GLU A 43 3.61 -6.72 22.05
N GLY A 44 2.45 -7.06 21.49
CA GLY A 44 1.15 -6.96 22.15
C GLY A 44 0.56 -5.54 22.19
N GLY A 45 1.13 -4.59 21.45
CA GLY A 45 0.65 -3.21 21.35
C GLY A 45 -0.39 -3.01 20.24
N GLY A 46 -0.95 -1.80 20.16
CA GLY A 46 -1.95 -1.42 19.16
C GLY A 46 -1.34 -0.99 17.81
N PRO A 47 -1.48 -1.76 16.72
CA PRO A 47 -0.85 -1.46 15.43
C PRO A 47 -1.58 -0.39 14.60
N LYS A 48 -2.81 -0.04 14.99
CA LYS A 48 -3.75 0.75 14.18
C LYS A 48 -3.17 2.06 13.68
N MET A 49 -2.53 2.83 14.57
CA MET A 49 -1.93 4.12 14.21
C MET A 49 -0.91 3.99 13.08
N TYR A 50 -0.03 3.00 13.18
CA TYR A 50 1.01 2.75 12.17
C TYR A 50 0.43 2.22 10.86
N ARG A 51 -0.63 1.39 10.91
CA ARG A 51 -1.34 0.96 9.68
C ARG A 51 -2.03 2.14 9.01
N ASP A 52 -2.67 3.03 9.77
CA ASP A 52 -3.32 4.24 9.25
C ASP A 52 -2.30 5.19 8.61
N LEU A 53 -1.13 5.39 9.23
CA LEU A 53 -0.02 6.16 8.64
C LEU A 53 0.51 5.50 7.37
N GLY A 54 0.75 4.18 7.41
CA GLY A 54 1.21 3.41 6.26
C GLY A 54 0.28 3.56 5.06
N TYR A 55 -1.02 3.38 5.27
CA TYR A 55 -2.04 3.58 4.24
C TYR A 55 -2.01 4.98 3.64
N ARG A 56 -1.96 6.03 4.47
CA ARG A 56 -1.91 7.42 3.99
C ARG A 56 -0.68 7.70 3.13
N MET A 57 0.48 7.15 3.48
CA MET A 57 1.68 7.30 2.67
C MET A 57 1.56 6.59 1.32
N LEU A 58 0.96 5.39 1.27
CA LEU A 58 0.70 4.71 0.00
C LEU A 58 -0.30 5.46 -0.90
N ILE A 59 -1.29 6.13 -0.32
CA ILE A 59 -2.19 7.02 -1.05
C ILE A 59 -1.42 8.25 -1.57
N GLN A 60 -0.60 8.88 -0.73
CA GLN A 60 0.19 10.06 -1.06
C GLN A 60 1.23 9.78 -2.16
N ASP A 61 1.82 8.59 -2.19
CA ASP A 61 2.73 8.15 -3.26
C ASP A 61 2.07 8.22 -4.65
N GLY A 62 0.76 8.00 -4.73
CA GLY A 62 -0.04 8.24 -5.93
C GLY A 62 0.23 7.28 -7.09
N THR A 63 1.05 6.24 -6.93
CA THR A 63 1.33 5.26 -8.00
C THR A 63 0.06 4.58 -8.52
N SER A 64 -0.85 4.21 -7.64
CA SER A 64 -2.15 3.63 -8.01
C SER A 64 -2.98 4.60 -8.87
N SER A 65 -3.09 5.86 -8.45
CA SER A 65 -3.83 6.89 -9.18
C SER A 65 -3.19 7.23 -10.53
N ARG A 66 -1.86 7.34 -10.59
CA ARG A 66 -1.11 7.56 -11.84
C ARG A 66 -1.30 6.42 -12.83
N THR A 67 -1.34 5.19 -12.34
CA THR A 67 -1.59 3.99 -13.17
C THR A 67 -2.98 4.07 -13.81
N LEU A 68 -4.02 4.32 -13.01
CA LEU A 68 -5.38 4.46 -13.53
C LEU A 68 -5.53 5.64 -14.49
N GLN A 69 -4.91 6.78 -14.19
CA GLN A 69 -4.92 7.94 -15.07
C GLN A 69 -4.22 7.64 -16.41
N SER A 70 -3.12 6.89 -16.38
CA SER A 70 -2.42 6.44 -17.58
C SER A 70 -3.33 5.55 -18.44
N TYR A 71 -4.05 4.60 -17.84
CA TYR A 71 -5.03 3.78 -18.57
C TYR A 71 -6.16 4.60 -19.17
N LEU A 72 -6.73 5.53 -18.40
CA LEU A 72 -7.79 6.42 -18.91
C LEU A 72 -7.29 7.26 -20.09
N ASN A 73 -6.10 7.83 -19.99
CA ASN A 73 -5.51 8.69 -21.01
C ASN A 73 -5.10 7.92 -22.27
N SER A 74 -4.78 6.62 -22.14
CA SER A 74 -4.41 5.79 -23.28
C SER A 74 -5.57 5.60 -24.27
N GLY A 75 -6.82 5.68 -23.80
CA GLY A 75 -8.01 5.32 -24.59
C GLY A 75 -8.14 3.83 -24.93
N VAL A 76 -7.17 2.99 -24.50
CA VAL A 76 -7.12 1.55 -24.83
C VAL A 76 -7.88 0.70 -23.81
N ALA A 77 -7.84 1.08 -22.54
CA ALA A 77 -8.47 0.32 -21.46
C ALA A 77 -9.65 1.10 -20.85
N ASN A 78 -10.84 0.51 -20.92
CA ASN A 78 -12.04 1.02 -20.25
C ASN A 78 -12.33 0.30 -18.92
N LEU A 79 -11.77 -0.91 -18.78
CA LEU A 79 -11.92 -1.76 -17.60
C LEU A 79 -10.54 -2.08 -17.04
N ILE A 80 -10.48 -2.23 -15.73
CA ILE A 80 -9.35 -2.84 -15.03
C ILE A 80 -9.82 -4.05 -14.25
N VAL A 81 -8.88 -4.94 -13.96
CA VAL A 81 -9.04 -6.00 -12.97
C VAL A 81 -8.00 -5.80 -11.87
N ILE A 82 -8.41 -6.01 -10.61
CA ILE A 82 -7.47 -6.01 -9.50
C ILE A 82 -6.81 -7.39 -9.42
N LEU A 83 -5.47 -7.40 -9.41
CA LEU A 83 -4.68 -8.59 -9.15
C LEU A 83 -4.02 -8.49 -7.77
N ASN A 84 -4.16 -9.51 -6.95
CA ASN A 84 -3.45 -9.64 -5.69
C ASN A 84 -2.11 -10.40 -5.83
N ALA A 85 -1.30 -10.39 -4.77
CA ALA A 85 -0.20 -11.35 -4.64
C ALA A 85 -0.70 -12.67 -4.01
N PRO A 86 -0.09 -13.84 -4.31
CA PRO A 86 -0.52 -15.13 -3.76
C PRO A 86 -0.61 -15.18 -2.23
N ASP A 87 0.30 -14.47 -1.54
CA ASP A 87 0.40 -14.35 -0.09
C ASP A 87 -0.33 -13.11 0.47
N SER A 88 -1.31 -12.57 -0.27
CA SER A 88 -2.12 -11.43 0.17
C SER A 88 -3.04 -11.77 1.35
N CYS A 89 -3.37 -10.75 2.15
CA CYS A 89 -4.34 -10.90 3.23
C CYS A 89 -5.78 -11.15 2.72
N ASP A 90 -6.66 -11.63 3.58
CA ASP A 90 -8.03 -12.02 3.22
C ASP A 90 -8.86 -10.87 2.63
N VAL A 91 -8.67 -9.64 3.11
CA VAL A 91 -9.38 -8.48 2.57
C VAL A 91 -8.92 -8.20 1.12
N CYS A 92 -7.63 -8.26 0.85
CA CYS A 92 -7.08 -8.11 -0.50
C CYS A 92 -7.51 -9.25 -1.42
N LYS A 93 -7.60 -10.49 -0.92
CA LYS A 93 -8.09 -11.66 -1.67
C LYS A 93 -9.52 -11.49 -2.16
N LYS A 94 -10.38 -10.82 -1.38
CA LYS A 94 -11.76 -10.51 -1.79
C LYS A 94 -11.86 -9.50 -2.95
N LEU A 95 -10.76 -8.82 -3.30
CA LEU A 95 -10.72 -7.92 -4.47
C LEU A 95 -10.12 -8.57 -5.70
N ASP A 96 -9.51 -9.74 -5.57
CA ASP A 96 -8.85 -10.42 -6.68
C ASP A 96 -9.85 -10.77 -7.80
N GLY A 97 -9.48 -10.47 -9.04
CA GLY A 97 -10.34 -10.67 -10.19
C GLY A 97 -11.53 -9.70 -10.28
N LYS A 98 -11.73 -8.80 -9.31
CA LYS A 98 -12.80 -7.79 -9.40
C LYS A 98 -12.49 -6.78 -10.49
N ARG A 99 -13.52 -6.49 -11.27
CA ARG A 99 -13.48 -5.58 -12.41
C ARG A 99 -14.10 -4.25 -12.05
N PHE A 100 -13.50 -3.18 -12.53
CA PHE A 100 -14.02 -1.82 -12.40
C PHE A 100 -13.88 -1.07 -13.71
N ASN A 101 -14.80 -0.14 -13.97
CA ASN A 101 -14.53 0.89 -14.95
C ASN A 101 -13.34 1.75 -14.47
N VAL A 102 -12.45 2.17 -15.38
CA VAL A 102 -11.29 2.99 -15.01
C VAL A 102 -11.72 4.28 -14.29
N LYS A 103 -12.76 4.97 -14.76
CA LYS A 103 -13.27 6.20 -14.13
C LYS A 103 -13.82 5.95 -12.74
N GLU A 104 -14.50 4.82 -12.55
CA GLU A 104 -14.99 4.40 -11.23
C GLU A 104 -13.84 4.09 -10.28
N ALA A 105 -12.82 3.37 -10.75
CA ALA A 105 -11.64 3.05 -9.96
C ALA A 105 -10.87 4.31 -9.54
N ILE A 106 -10.81 5.35 -10.38
CA ILE A 106 -10.20 6.65 -10.03
C ILE A 106 -10.98 7.31 -8.89
N LYS A 107 -12.31 7.32 -8.96
CA LYS A 107 -13.16 7.92 -7.93
C LYS A 107 -13.09 7.18 -6.60
N ASN A 108 -13.11 5.84 -6.66
CA ASN A 108 -13.27 5.01 -5.47
C ASN A 108 -11.94 4.53 -4.88
N THR A 109 -10.84 4.60 -5.63
CA THR A 109 -9.49 4.14 -5.24
C THR A 109 -9.53 2.79 -4.50
N PRO A 110 -9.97 1.70 -5.15
CA PRO A 110 -10.16 0.42 -4.47
C PRO A 110 -8.86 -0.20 -3.94
N ILE A 111 -7.71 0.18 -4.52
CA ILE A 111 -6.37 -0.12 -3.97
C ILE A 111 -5.52 1.17 -3.92
N PRO A 112 -4.64 1.32 -2.91
CA PRO A 112 -4.34 0.38 -1.82
C PRO A 112 -5.53 0.15 -0.87
N VAL A 113 -5.66 -1.05 -0.28
CA VAL A 113 -6.77 -1.37 0.63
C VAL A 113 -6.45 -0.87 2.03
N LYS A 114 -7.33 -0.06 2.62
CA LYS A 114 -7.13 0.52 3.95
C LYS A 114 -6.97 -0.52 5.05
N GLU A 115 -7.77 -1.58 5.01
CA GLU A 115 -7.76 -2.68 5.95
C GLU A 115 -6.71 -3.75 5.61
N CYS A 116 -5.77 -3.47 4.69
CA CYS A 116 -4.70 -4.39 4.37
C CYS A 116 -3.85 -4.69 5.61
N THR A 117 -3.68 -5.97 5.93
CA THR A 117 -2.88 -6.41 7.08
C THR A 117 -1.47 -6.87 6.72
N TYR A 118 -1.12 -6.90 5.42
CA TYR A 118 0.20 -7.36 4.98
C TYR A 118 1.33 -6.49 5.55
N LYS A 119 2.43 -7.13 5.95
CA LYS A 119 3.53 -6.54 6.73
C LYS A 119 4.25 -5.34 6.09
N TYR A 120 4.10 -5.14 4.78
CA TYR A 120 4.70 -4.02 4.03
C TYR A 120 3.65 -3.16 3.31
N GLY A 121 2.37 -3.33 3.64
CA GLY A 121 1.26 -2.64 2.99
C GLY A 121 0.68 -3.38 1.78
N CYS A 122 -0.33 -2.76 1.17
CA CYS A 122 -1.06 -3.35 0.05
C CYS A 122 -0.14 -3.51 -1.17
N ARG A 123 -0.11 -4.72 -1.74
CA ARG A 123 0.67 -5.07 -2.95
C ARG A 123 -0.20 -5.40 -4.16
N CYS A 124 -1.51 -5.21 -4.04
CA CYS A 124 -2.40 -5.40 -5.19
C CYS A 124 -2.07 -4.39 -6.28
N VAL A 125 -2.34 -4.76 -7.53
CA VAL A 125 -2.11 -3.93 -8.71
C VAL A 125 -3.35 -3.88 -9.59
N TYR A 126 -3.44 -2.84 -10.41
CA TYR A 126 -4.41 -2.76 -11.50
C TYR A 126 -3.81 -3.42 -12.75
N LEU A 127 -4.57 -4.29 -13.39
CA LEU A 127 -4.29 -4.78 -14.74
C LEU A 127 -5.33 -4.22 -15.71
N PRO A 128 -4.92 -3.65 -16.85
CA PRO A 128 -5.85 -3.14 -17.85
C PRO A 128 -6.47 -4.31 -18.62
N GLU A 129 -7.79 -4.29 -18.80
CA GLU A 129 -8.46 -5.18 -19.74
C GLU A 129 -8.61 -4.45 -21.08
N VAL A 130 -7.83 -4.90 -22.07
CA VAL A 130 -7.87 -4.40 -23.44
C VAL A 130 -8.80 -5.28 -24.27
N LYS A 131 -9.74 -4.68 -25.01
CA LYS A 131 -10.52 -5.44 -25.99
C LYS A 131 -9.62 -5.69 -27.20
N LYS A 132 -9.57 -6.94 -27.66
CA LYS A 132 -9.02 -7.23 -29.00
C LYS A 132 -9.97 -6.60 -30.03
N PHE A 133 -9.41 -5.77 -30.90
CA PHE A 133 -10.10 -5.24 -32.06
C PHE A 133 -10.19 -6.30 -33.15
#